data_AF-A0A8X8GRE2-F1
#
_entry.id   AF-A0A8X8GRE2-F1
#
_cell.length_a   1.000
_cell.length_b   1.000
_cell.length_c   1.000
_cell.angle_alpha   90.00
_cell.angle_beta   90.00
_cell.angle_gamma   90.00
#
_symmetry.space_group_name_H-M   'P 1'
#
loop_
_entity.id
_entity.type
_entity.pdbx_description
1 polymer ?
#
loop_
_entity_poly.entity_id
_entity_poly.type
_entity_poly.pdbx_seq_one_letter_code
_entity_poly.pdbx_strand_id
1 'polypeptide(L)' 'MNTLKTLGQFLINNLVAILFLLGLTLLNISIYLKFDYIIGLLATGVTLIVISLIYQFEKSQQPIK' A
#
# COMPACT_ATOMS: atom_id res chain seq x y z
N MET A 1 -13.33 16.73 -18.67
CA MET A 1 -13.56 16.10 -17.36
C MET A 1 -12.55 16.71 -16.39
N ASN A 2 -12.99 17.36 -15.31
CA ASN A 2 -12.11 18.16 -14.45
C ASN A 2 -11.14 17.23 -13.70
N THR A 3 -9.82 17.43 -13.83
CA THR A 3 -8.76 16.57 -13.25
C THR A 3 -8.89 16.38 -11.73
N LEU A 4 -9.42 17.39 -11.04
CA LEU A 4 -9.72 17.31 -9.61
C LEU A 4 -10.83 16.29 -9.29
N LYS A 5 -11.87 16.23 -10.13
CA LYS A 5 -12.98 15.27 -9.96
C LYS A 5 -12.51 13.85 -10.21
N THR A 6 -11.62 13.63 -11.18
CA THR A 6 -11.07 12.29 -11.47
C THR A 6 -10.16 11.79 -10.35
N LEU A 7 -9.35 12.66 -9.75
CA LEU A 7 -8.52 12.29 -8.59
C LEU A 7 -9.39 11.97 -7.36
N GLY A 8 -10.39 12.80 -7.07
CA GLY A 8 -11.32 12.54 -5.96
C GLY A 8 -12.06 11.21 -6.13
N GLN A 9 -12.52 10.90 -7.34
CA GLN A 9 -13.19 9.62 -7.62
C GLN A 9 -12.23 8.44 -7.46
N PHE A 10 -10.98 8.56 -7.92
CA PHE A 10 -9.97 7.51 -7.77
C PHE A 10 -9.65 7.25 -6.29
N LEU A 11 -9.51 8.30 -5.48
CA LEU A 11 -9.27 8.19 -4.04
C LEU A 11 -10.42 7.50 -3.33
N ILE A 12 -11.67 7.84 -3.66
CA ILE A 12 -12.86 7.21 -3.06
C ILE A 12 -12.97 5.74 -3.47
N ASN A 13 -12.76 5.44 -4.75
CA ASN A 13 -12.85 4.07 -5.28
C ASN A 13 -11.77 3.14 -4.71
N ASN A 14 -10.60 3.67 -4.35
CA ASN A 14 -9.47 2.90 -3.82
C ASN A 14 -9.15 3.26 -2.36
N LEU A 15 -10.11 3.85 -1.63
CA LEU A 15 -9.90 4.38 -0.29
C LEU A 15 -9.37 3.29 0.67
N VAL A 16 -9.94 2.10 0.59
CA VAL A 16 -9.57 0.96 1.43
C VAL A 16 -8.11 0.54 1.18
N ALA A 17 -7.70 0.43 -0.08
CA ALA A 17 -6.32 0.08 -0.46
C ALA A 17 -5.33 1.16 0.00
N ILE A 18 -5.69 2.43 -0.14
CA ILE A 18 -4.87 3.57 0.30
C ILE A 18 -4.68 3.56 1.82
N LEU A 19 -5.76 3.36 2.59
CA LEU A 19 -5.69 3.27 4.06
C LEU A 19 -4.85 2.08 4.50
N PHE A 20 -4.96 0.95 3.81
CA PHE A 20 -4.16 -0.24 4.07
C PHE A 20 -2.66 0.03 3.85
N LEU A 21 -2.29 0.61 2.71
CA LEU A 21 -0.92 1.00 2.38
C LEU A 21 -0.35 2.02 3.39
N LEU A 22 -1.16 2.98 3.82
CA LEU A 22 -0.79 3.93 4.87
C LEU A 22 -0.53 3.24 6.22
N GLY A 23 -1.40 2.32 6.64
CA GLY A 23 -1.21 1.55 7.85
C GLY A 23 0.06 0.69 7.80
N LEU A 24 0.30 0.03 6.67
CA LEU A 24 1.46 -0.83 6.47
C LEU A 24 2.79 -0.04 6.49
N THR A 25 2.80 1.16 5.90
CA THR A 25 3.98 2.04 5.96
C THR A 25 4.24 2.59 7.35
N LEU A 26 3.20 2.99 8.09
CA LEU A 26 3.33 3.41 9.48
C LEU A 26 3.85 2.28 10.38
N LEU A 27 3.40 1.05 10.16
CA LEU A 27 3.90 -0.13 10.87
C LEU A 27 5.39 -0.35 10.58
N ASN A 28 5.80 -0.24 9.31
CA ASN A 28 7.22 -0.35 8.94
C ASN A 28 8.08 0.72 9.63
N ILE A 29 7.65 1.99 9.61
CA ILE A 29 8.34 3.10 10.28
C ILE A 29 8.43 2.84 11.80
N SER A 30 7.35 2.36 12.41
CA SER A 30 7.32 2.07 13.85
C SER A 30 8.32 0.98 14.26
N ILE A 31 8.59 0.03 13.37
CA ILE A 31 9.62 -1.00 13.59
C ILE A 31 11.01 -0.38 13.62
N TYR A 32 11.33 0.54 12.70
CA TYR A 32 12.61 1.26 12.74
C TYR A 32 12.78 2.15 13.99
N LEU A 33 11.69 2.66 14.56
CA LEU A 33 11.76 3.49 15.76
C LEU A 33 12.02 2.68 17.03
N LYS A 34 11.63 1.40 17.07
CA LYS A 34 11.70 0.57 18.28
C LYS A 34 12.77 -0.53 18.22
N PHE A 35 13.13 -0.97 17.02
CA PHE A 35 14.08 -2.04 16.79
C PHE A 35 15.31 -1.55 16.02
N ASP A 36 16.30 -2.43 15.92
CA ASP A 36 17.53 -2.14 15.20
C ASP A 36 17.33 -2.13 13.67
N TYR A 37 18.28 -1.52 12.96
CA TYR A 37 18.22 -1.33 11.51
C TYR A 37 18.04 -2.62 10.72
N ILE A 38 18.65 -3.72 11.17
CA ILE A 38 18.52 -5.04 10.52
C ILE A 38 17.08 -5.55 10.57
N ILE A 39 16.42 -5.40 11.72
CA ILE A 39 15.02 -5.81 11.92
C ILE A 39 14.09 -4.92 11.10
N GLY A 40 14.36 -3.60 11.04
CA GLY A 40 13.63 -2.68 10.18
C GLY A 40 13.77 -3.02 8.68
N LEU A 41 14.96 -3.41 8.23
CA LEU A 41 15.21 -3.87 6.86
C LEU A 41 14.43 -5.15 6.52
N LEU A 42 14.39 -6.11 7.43
CA LEU A 42 13.57 -7.32 7.28
C LEU A 42 12.08 -6.96 7.20
N ALA A 43 11.60 -6.09 8.09
CA ALA A 43 10.21 -5.62 8.07
C ALA A 43 9.85 -4.86 6.78
N THR A 44 10.79 -4.10 6.24
CA THR A 44 10.63 -3.44 4.93
C THR A 44 10.51 -4.47 3.81
N GLY A 45 11.34 -5.52 3.83
CA GLY A 45 11.22 -6.63 2.89
C GLY A 45 9.85 -7.29 2.93
N VAL A 46 9.35 -7.62 4.13
CA VAL A 46 7.99 -8.19 4.30
C VAL A 46 6.91 -7.22 3.82
N THR A 47 7.03 -5.93 4.16
CA THR A 47 6.10 -4.88 3.74
C THR A 47 6.01 -4.80 2.21
N LEU A 48 7.15 -4.83 1.52
CA LEU A 48 7.19 -4.80 0.05
C LEU A 48 6.58 -6.05 -0.58
N ILE A 49 6.81 -7.24 -0.02
CA ILE A 49 6.19 -8.49 -0.47
C ILE A 49 4.66 -8.41 -0.34
N VAL A 50 4.17 -7.91 0.80
CA VAL A 50 2.71 -7.75 1.02
C VAL A 50 2.12 -6.77 0.00
N ILE A 51 2.78 -5.64 -0.24
CA ILE A 51 2.34 -4.66 -1.26
C ILE A 51 2.29 -5.30 -2.65
N SER A 52 3.30 -6.10 -3.03
CA SER A 52 3.32 -6.74 -4.35
C SER A 52 2.20 -7.76 -4.51
N LEU A 53 1.90 -8.53 -3.46
CA LEU A 53 0.80 -9.50 -3.46
C LEU A 53 -0.56 -8.82 -3.62
N ILE A 54 -0.78 -7.71 -2.91
CA ILE A 54 -2.02 -6.93 -3.03
C ILE A 54 -2.17 -6.36 -4.43
N TYR A 55 -1.10 -5.75 -4.97
CA TYR A 55 -1.12 -5.22 -6.33
C TYR A 55 -1.42 -6.31 -7.37
N GLN A 56 -0.81 -7.49 -7.22
CA GLN A 56 -1.07 -8.63 -8.11
C GLN A 56 -2.51 -9.13 -7.98
N PHE A 57 -3.06 -9.16 -6.76
CA PHE A 57 -4.44 -9.54 -6.51
C PHE A 57 -5.43 -8.55 -7.13
N GLU A 58 -5.25 -7.24 -6.90
CA GLU A 58 -6.07 -6.19 -7.52
C GLU A 58 -6.02 -6.27 -9.05
N LYS A 59 -4.83 -6.49 -9.63
CA LYS A 59 -4.67 -6.67 -11.08
C LYS A 59 -5.40 -7.92 -11.59
N SER A 60 -5.37 -9.02 -10.85
CA SER A 60 -6.05 -10.27 -11.24
C SER A 60 -7.57 -10.19 -11.18
N GLN A 61 -8.12 -9.26 -10.40
CA GLN A 61 -9.57 -9.02 -10.31
C GLN A 61 -10.10 -8.05 -11.37
N GLN A 62 -9.23 -7.32 -12.06
CA GLN A 62 -9.66 -6.51 -13.20
C GLN A 62 -9.93 -7.44 -14.39
N PRO A 63 -11.18 -7.57 -14.88
CA PRO A 63 -11.45 -8.37 -16.07
C PRO A 63 -10.66 -7.78 -17.24
N ILE A 64 -10.02 -8.66 -18.02
CA ILE A 64 -9.40 -8.33 -19.30
C ILE A 64 -10.48 -7.62 -20.12
N LYS A 65 -10.33 -6.31 -20.31
CA LYS A 65 -11.13 -5.54 -21.25
C LYS A 65 -10.67 -5.83 -22.67
#